data_AF-A0A7X9B4C5-F1
#
_entry.id   AF-A0A7X9B4C5-F1
#
_cell.length_a   1.000
_cell.length_b   1.000
_cell.length_c   1.000
_cell.angle_alpha   90.00
_cell.angle_beta   90.00
_cell.angle_gamma   90.00
#
_symmetry.space_group_name_H-M   'P 1'
#
loop_
_entity.id
_entity.type
_entity.pdbx_description
1 polymer ?
#
loop_
_entity_poly.entity_id
_entity_poly.type
_entity_poly.pdbx_seq_one_letter_code
_entity_poly.pdbx_strand_id
1 'polypeptide(L)' 'MSALMQNSIPVTYVQVESIYGHDAFLVETDKVGQLLRAFLLSPTIARRFADRGKGGTP' A
#
# COMPACT_ATOMS: atom_id res chain seq x y z
N MET A 1 -7.47 -9.45 -7.62
CA MET A 1 -7.31 -8.16 -8.34
C MET A 1 -8.65 -7.59 -8.78
N SER A 2 -9.48 -8.37 -9.48
CA SER A 2 -10.70 -7.89 -10.15
C SER A 2 -11.71 -7.17 -9.24
N ALA A 3 -11.93 -7.64 -8.01
CA ALA A 3 -12.87 -6.98 -7.09
C ALA A 3 -12.46 -5.53 -6.74
N LEU A 4 -11.17 -5.27 -6.51
CA LEU A 4 -10.68 -3.92 -6.20
C LEU A 4 -10.77 -2.99 -7.41
N MET A 5 -10.44 -3.51 -8.60
CA MET A 5 -10.55 -2.76 -9.86
C MET A 5 -12.00 -2.43 -10.20
N GLN A 6 -12.93 -3.38 -10.02
CA GLN A 6 -14.37 -3.18 -10.26
C GLN A 6 -14.98 -2.12 -9.35
N ASN A 7 -14.45 -1.97 -8.13
CA ASN A 7 -14.88 -0.95 -7.18
C ASN A 7 -14.11 0.38 -7.33
N SER A 8 -13.32 0.54 -8.39
CA SER A 8 -12.47 1.73 -8.63
C SER A 8 -11.59 2.08 -7.43
N ILE A 9 -11.13 1.07 -6.69
CA ILE A 9 -10.20 1.24 -5.57
C ILE A 9 -8.79 1.19 -6.17
N PRO A 10 -8.00 2.29 -6.08
CA PRO A 10 -6.61 2.28 -6.49
C PRO A 10 -5.85 1.17 -5.76
N VAL A 11 -5.23 0.28 -6.53
CA VAL A 11 -4.45 -0.85 -6.01
C VAL A 11 -3.19 -1.02 -6.84
N THR A 12 -2.13 -1.46 -6.19
CA THR A 12 -0.86 -1.81 -6.83
C THR A 12 -0.47 -3.22 -6.37
N TYR A 13 0.03 -4.03 -7.31
CA TYR A 13 0.63 -5.33 -7.02
C TYR A 13 2.13 -5.24 -7.30
N VAL A 14 2.94 -5.71 -6.35
CA VAL A 14 4.40 -5.80 -6.47
C VAL A 14 4.83 -7.20 -6.07
N GLN A 15 5.48 -7.91 -6.97
CA GLN A 15 6.09 -9.19 -6.66
C GLN A 15 7.47 -8.97 -6.06
N VAL A 16 7.72 -9.56 -4.90
CA VAL A 16 9.02 -9.53 -4.23
C VAL A 16 9.70 -10.86 -4.47
N GLU A 17 10.73 -10.87 -5.33
CA GLU A 17 11.56 -12.05 -5.50
C GLU A 17 12.42 -12.24 -4.24
N SER A 18 12.28 -13.39 -3.59
CA SER A 18 12.96 -13.70 -2.32
C SER A 18 13.14 -15.19 -2.18
N ILE A 19 14.29 -15.62 -1.66
CA ILE A 19 14.52 -17.02 -1.28
C ILE A 19 13.76 -17.41 0.01
N TYR A 20 13.26 -16.41 0.76
CA TYR A 20 12.51 -16.60 1.99
C TYR A 20 11.00 -16.74 1.76
N GLY A 21 10.54 -16.63 0.51
CA GLY A 21 9.14 -16.84 0.14
C GLY A 21 8.18 -15.95 0.92
N HIS A 22 7.21 -16.57 1.59
CA HIS A 22 6.22 -15.85 2.40
C HIS A 22 6.85 -14.99 3.48
N ASP A 23 7.93 -15.46 4.12
CA ASP A 23 8.54 -14.83 5.29
C ASP A 23 9.49 -13.69 4.94
N ALA A 24 9.60 -13.31 3.66
CA ALA A 24 10.44 -12.21 3.19
C ALA A 24 10.16 -10.90 3.94
N PHE A 25 8.94 -10.67 4.43
CA PHE A 25 8.60 -9.48 5.23
C PHE A 25 9.25 -9.43 6.61
N LEU A 26 9.67 -10.57 7.16
CA LEU A 26 10.36 -10.66 8.44
C LEU A 26 11.88 -10.54 8.28
N VAL A 27 12.42 -11.07 7.18
CA VAL A 27 13.87 -11.21 6.98
C VAL A 27 14.44 -10.08 6.13
N GLU A 28 13.74 -9.65 5.07
CA GLU A 28 14.19 -8.62 4.13
C GLU A 28 13.52 -7.27 4.40
N THR A 29 13.63 -6.82 5.66
CA THR A 29 12.95 -5.61 6.16
C THR A 29 13.34 -4.35 5.39
N ASP A 30 14.55 -4.27 4.85
CA ASP A 30 14.99 -3.14 4.02
C ASP A 30 14.23 -3.06 2.70
N LYS A 31 14.13 -4.19 1.98
CA LYS A 31 13.44 -4.30 0.69
C LYS A 31 11.95 -4.01 0.84
N VAL A 32 11.31 -4.68 1.80
CA VAL A 32 9.88 -4.47 2.09
C VAL A 32 9.63 -3.07 2.64
N GLY A 33 10.52 -2.58 3.51
CA GLY A 33 10.44 -1.23 4.07
C GLY A 33 10.51 -0.14 3.01
N GLN A 34 11.34 -0.29 1.97
CA GLN A 34 11.40 0.65 0.86
C GLN A 34 10.07 0.72 0.10
N LEU A 35 9.45 -0.43 -0.19
CA LEU A 35 8.15 -0.50 -0.85
C LEU A 35 7.05 0.15 -0.01
N LEU A 36 7.02 -0.14 1.29
CA LEU A 36 6.05 0.45 2.22
C LEU A 36 6.23 1.97 2.33
N ARG A 37 7.47 2.47 2.43
CA ARG A 37 7.74 3.92 2.45
C ARG A 37 7.27 4.61 1.19
N ALA A 38 7.56 4.05 0.01
CA ALA A 38 7.09 4.60 -1.26
C ALA A 38 5.55 4.65 -1.32
N PHE A 39 4.87 3.63 -0.80
CA PHE A 39 3.41 3.61 -0.72
C PHE A 39 2.87 4.66 0.25
N LEU A 40 3.40 4.75 1.47
CA LEU A 40 2.93 5.67 2.51
C LEU A 40 3.20 7.14 2.18
N LEU A 41 4.32 7.42 1.52
CA LEU A 41 4.69 8.77 1.10
C LEU A 41 4.07 9.16 -0.24
N SER A 42 3.30 8.27 -0.87
CA SER A 42 2.59 8.57 -2.12
C SER A 42 1.59 9.71 -1.88
N PRO A 43 1.71 10.84 -2.62
CA PRO A 43 0.82 12.00 -2.44
C PRO A 43 -0.67 11.65 -2.57
N THR A 44 -1.00 10.67 -3.40
CA THR A 44 -2.36 10.20 -3.66
C THR A 44 -2.97 9.49 -2.44
N ILE A 45 -2.15 8.73 -1.69
CA ILE A 45 -2.58 8.05 -0.47
C ILE A 45 -2.70 9.05 0.68
N ALA A 46 -1.69 9.91 0.87
CA ALA A 46 -1.69 10.92 1.91
C ALA A 46 -2.93 11.84 1.83
N ARG A 47 -3.31 12.24 0.60
CA ARG A 47 -4.51 13.06 0.36
C ARG A 47 -5.80 12.30 0.69
N ARG A 48 -5.92 11.02 0.33
CA ARG A 48 -7.11 10.20 0.62
C ARG A 48 -7.34 9.96 2.12
N PHE A 49 -6.28 9.82 2.91
CA PHE A 49 -6.38 9.74 4.36
C PHE A 49 -6.74 11.09 4.98
N ALA A 50 -6.17 12.20 4.48
CA ALA A 50 -6.54 13.54 4.91
C ALA A 50 -8.01 13.88 4.60
N ASP A 51 -8.50 13.49 3.43
CA ASP A 51 -9.88 13.76 2.97
C ASP A 51 -10.91 12.94 3.79
N ARG A 52 -10.60 11.69 4.16
CA ARG A 52 -11.46 10.90 5.07
C ARG A 52 -11.57 11.48 6.48
N GLY A 53 -10.57 12.23 6.96
CA GLY A 53 -10.59 12.87 8.27
C GLY A 53 -11.48 14.11 8.36
N LYS A 54 -11.94 14.66 7.22
CA LYS A 54 -12.77 15.88 7.15
C LYS A 54 -14.27 15.62 6.95
N GLY A 55 -14.70 14.36 6.81
CA GLY A 55 -16.11 14.01 6.55
C GLY A 55 -17.02 13.94 7.78
N GLY A 56 -16.69 14.65 8.86
CA GLY A 56 -17.46 14.63 10.10
C GLY A 56 -18.08 15.99 10.44
N THR A 57 -19.26 16.27 9.91
CA THR A 57 -20.26 17.17 10.51
C THR A 57 -21.66 16.74 10.06
N PRO A 58 -22.68 16.90 10.94
CA PRO A 58 -23.99 16.26 10.85
C PRO A 58 -24.84 16.66 9.64
#